data_AF-A0A954S790-F1
#
_entry.id   AF-A0A954S790-F1
#
_cell.length_a   1.000
_cell.length_b   1.000
_cell.length_c   1.000
_cell.angle_alpha   90.00
_cell.angle_beta   90.00
_cell.angle_gamma   90.00
#
_symmetry.space_group_name_H-M   'P 1'
#
loop_
_entity.id
_entity.type
_entity.pdbx_description
1 polymer ?
#
loop_
_entity_poly.entity_id
_entity_poly.type
_entity_poly.pdbx_seq_one_letter_code
_entity_poly.pdbx_strand_id
1 'polypeptide(L)'
;MKCVAIMVLVFSMAAASYAEPPESRTVWAYEGGWFQHVEGQKWEELNFKILVFGVNKGEPVPFQEVSRTEEEIVIRDPKRGMLMQLTATRSSWKRDNEESWHPFIAGRWRNKDD
;
A
#
# COMPACT_ATOMS: atom_id res chain seq x y z
N MET A 1 -50.28 2.27 47.16
CA MET A 1 -49.96 1.55 45.92
C MET A 1 -49.42 2.56 44.93
N LYS A 2 -48.13 2.46 44.57
CA LYS A 2 -47.41 3.45 43.75
C LYS A 2 -47.27 2.87 42.33
N CYS A 3 -47.97 3.44 41.35
CA CYS A 3 -47.75 3.14 39.94
C CYS A 3 -46.63 4.04 39.43
N VAL A 4 -45.47 3.46 39.14
CA VAL A 4 -44.32 4.14 38.53
C VAL A 4 -44.50 4.05 37.01
N ALA A 5 -44.74 5.19 36.37
CA ALA A 5 -44.72 5.29 34.92
C ALA A 5 -43.26 5.41 34.46
N ILE A 6 -42.75 4.41 33.73
CA ILE A 6 -41.42 4.46 33.10
C ILE A 6 -41.61 5.05 31.70
N MET A 7 -41.14 6.28 31.54
CA MET A 7 -41.05 6.97 30.25
C MET A 7 -39.77 6.49 29.54
N VAL A 8 -39.93 5.66 28.50
CA VAL A 8 -38.80 5.21 27.67
C VAL A 8 -38.58 6.23 26.56
N LEU A 9 -37.54 7.05 26.69
CA LEU A 9 -37.02 7.91 25.63
C LEU A 9 -36.32 7.04 24.59
N VAL A 10 -36.95 6.85 23.43
CA VAL A 10 -36.32 6.22 22.27
C VAL A 10 -35.45 7.27 21.57
N PHE A 11 -34.17 7.29 21.91
CA PHE A 11 -33.14 7.96 21.11
C PHE A 11 -32.79 7.05 19.92
N SER A 12 -33.49 7.22 18.80
CA SER A 12 -33.02 6.65 17.54
C SER A 12 -31.88 7.51 17.05
N MET A 13 -30.65 7.02 17.30
CA MET A 13 -29.42 7.56 16.73
C MET A 13 -29.60 7.73 15.21
N ALA A 14 -29.43 8.96 14.74
CA ALA A 14 -29.21 9.21 13.32
C ALA A 14 -27.95 8.42 12.93
N ALA A 15 -28.11 7.43 12.05
CA ALA A 15 -26.97 6.80 11.40
C ALA A 15 -26.31 7.88 10.54
N ALA A 16 -25.25 8.49 11.08
CA ALA A 16 -24.32 9.25 10.27
C ALA A 16 -23.73 8.24 9.28
N SER A 17 -24.24 8.23 8.04
CA SER A 17 -23.54 7.61 6.94
C SER A 17 -22.24 8.40 6.80
N TYR A 18 -21.17 7.90 7.40
CA TYR A 18 -19.83 8.36 7.12
C TYR A 18 -19.59 7.99 5.65
N ALA A 19 -19.85 8.93 4.75
CA ALA A 19 -19.39 8.81 3.39
C ALA A 19 -17.86 8.70 3.51
N GLU A 20 -17.32 7.51 3.20
CA GLU A 20 -15.87 7.33 3.14
C GLU A 20 -15.36 8.41 2.19
N PRO A 21 -14.46 9.32 2.65
CA PRO A 21 -13.85 10.27 1.73
C PRO A 21 -13.23 9.47 0.58
N PRO A 22 -13.32 9.94 -0.67
CA PRO A 22 -12.78 9.23 -1.84
C PRO A 22 -11.36 8.78 -1.49
N GLU A 23 -11.09 7.47 -1.58
CA GLU A 23 -9.91 6.83 -0.99
C GLU A 23 -8.66 7.66 -1.33
N SER A 24 -8.16 8.47 -0.38
CA SER A 24 -6.94 9.27 -0.52
C SER A 24 -5.68 8.40 -0.44
N ARG A 25 -5.81 7.15 -0.89
CA ARG A 25 -4.91 6.05 -0.63
C ARG A 25 -4.31 5.59 -1.95
N THR A 26 -3.02 5.79 -2.13
CA THR A 26 -2.29 5.15 -3.22
C THR A 26 -1.95 3.73 -2.80
N VAL A 27 -2.30 2.74 -3.62
CA VAL A 27 -1.96 1.33 -3.36
C VAL A 27 -1.12 0.77 -4.49
N TRP A 28 0.08 0.30 -4.18
CA TRP A 28 0.95 -0.43 -5.10
C TRP A 28 0.93 -1.92 -4.78
N ALA A 29 0.65 -2.74 -5.78
CA ALA A 29 0.56 -4.19 -5.66
C ALA A 29 1.59 -4.92 -6.53
N TYR A 30 2.22 -5.98 -6.00
CA TYR A 30 3.08 -6.89 -6.75
C TYR A 30 2.95 -8.31 -6.20
N GLU A 31 2.46 -9.25 -7.03
CA GLU A 31 2.46 -10.71 -6.80
C GLU A 31 2.39 -11.17 -5.33
N GLY A 32 1.29 -10.81 -4.64
CA GLY A 32 1.09 -11.18 -3.23
C GLY A 32 1.75 -10.24 -2.23
N GLY A 33 2.03 -9.00 -2.65
CA GLY A 33 2.61 -7.90 -1.89
C GLY A 33 1.84 -6.60 -2.09
N TRP A 34 1.71 -5.78 -1.04
CA TRP A 34 1.01 -4.49 -1.11
C TRP A 34 1.69 -3.43 -0.26
N PHE A 35 1.86 -2.24 -0.85
CA PHE A 35 2.14 -1.01 -0.13
C PHE A 35 0.96 -0.06 -0.26
N GLN A 36 0.61 0.61 0.84
CA GLN A 36 -0.36 1.70 0.83
C GLN A 36 0.26 3.00 1.32
N HIS A 37 -0.24 4.12 0.83
CA HIS A 37 0.09 5.44 1.31
C HIS A 37 -1.17 6.29 1.39
N VAL A 38 -1.42 6.86 2.57
CA VAL A 38 -2.45 7.87 2.78
C VAL A 38 -1.78 9.23 2.74
N GLU A 39 -2.35 10.20 2.02
CA GLU A 39 -1.79 11.56 1.98
C GLU A 39 -1.52 12.13 3.40
N GLY A 40 -0.30 12.61 3.63
CA GLY A 40 0.14 13.11 4.92
C GLY A 40 0.52 12.03 5.94
N GLN A 41 0.64 10.77 5.51
CA GLN A 41 1.08 9.64 6.34
C GLN A 41 2.27 8.93 5.68
N LYS A 42 2.91 8.04 6.44
CA LYS A 42 4.00 7.21 5.90
C LYS A 42 3.45 6.06 5.08
N TRP A 43 4.30 5.54 4.19
CA TRP A 43 4.04 4.27 3.51
C TRP A 43 3.89 3.12 4.51
N GLU A 44 2.88 2.27 4.29
CA GLU A 44 2.62 1.08 5.09
C GLU A 44 2.71 -0.17 4.21
N GLU A 45 3.34 -1.23 4.73
CA GLU A 45 3.33 -2.55 4.10
C GLU A 45 2.15 -3.33 4.68
N LEU A 46 1.25 -3.80 3.83
CA LEU A 46 0.03 -4.49 4.28
C LEU A 46 0.20 -6.00 4.42
N ASN A 47 1.37 -6.54 4.04
CA ASN A 47 1.65 -7.97 4.08
C ASN A 47 2.77 -8.32 5.04
N PHE A 48 2.82 -9.60 5.45
CA PHE A 48 3.90 -10.10 6.28
C PHE A 48 5.22 -10.27 5.50
N LYS A 49 5.18 -10.53 4.17
CA LYS A 49 6.33 -10.59 3.24
C LYS A 49 5.91 -10.42 1.77
N ILE A 50 6.52 -9.49 1.04
CA ILE A 50 6.40 -9.36 -0.43
C ILE A 50 7.42 -10.26 -1.13
N LEU A 51 7.00 -11.14 -2.03
CA LEU A 51 7.85 -12.15 -2.66
C LEU A 51 8.12 -11.87 -4.14
N VAL A 52 9.36 -12.12 -4.59
CA VAL A 52 9.75 -12.07 -6.01
C VAL A 52 9.73 -13.48 -6.61
N PHE A 53 8.85 -13.70 -7.57
CA PHE A 53 8.85 -14.91 -8.40
C PHE A 53 9.65 -14.69 -9.70
N GLY A 54 10.71 -15.47 -9.88
CA GLY A 54 11.50 -15.49 -11.12
C GLY A 54 10.88 -16.38 -12.19
N VAL A 55 11.27 -16.18 -13.45
CA VAL A 55 10.86 -17.03 -14.60
C VAL A 55 11.43 -18.45 -14.49
N ASN A 56 12.54 -18.61 -13.74
CA ASN A 56 13.17 -19.88 -13.45
C ASN A 56 12.75 -20.36 -12.05
N LYS A 57 12.36 -21.63 -11.94
CA LYS A 57 11.74 -22.36 -10.80
C LYS A 57 12.58 -22.40 -9.50
N GLY A 58 13.08 -21.26 -9.02
CA GLY A 58 13.74 -21.13 -7.72
C GLY A 58 12.77 -20.64 -6.65
N GLU A 59 13.14 -20.82 -5.38
CA GLU A 59 12.35 -20.35 -4.25
C GLU A 59 12.04 -18.84 -4.36
N PRO A 60 10.84 -18.41 -3.93
CA PRO A 60 10.52 -17.00 -3.84
C PRO A 60 11.44 -16.32 -2.83
N VAL A 61 12.03 -15.19 -3.22
CA VAL A 61 12.91 -14.40 -2.35
C VAL A 61 12.15 -13.12 -1.99
N PRO A 62 12.13 -12.69 -0.72
CA PRO A 62 11.46 -11.45 -0.35
C PRO A 62 12.15 -10.24 -0.98
N PHE A 63 11.38 -9.21 -1.32
CA PHE A 63 11.95 -7.88 -1.52
C PHE A 63 12.61 -7.41 -0.22
N GLN A 64 13.64 -6.59 -0.35
CA GLN A 64 14.31 -5.98 0.79
C GLN A 64 13.97 -4.49 0.80
N GLU A 65 13.39 -3.99 1.88
CA GLU A 65 13.29 -2.55 2.06
C GLU A 65 14.68 -1.93 2.15
N VAL A 66 14.91 -0.87 1.39
CA VAL A 66 16.15 -0.10 1.39
C VAL A 66 15.93 1.20 2.17
N SER A 67 14.83 1.89 1.90
CA SER A 67 14.43 3.10 2.60
C SER A 67 12.94 3.36 2.50
N ARG A 68 12.40 4.09 3.48
CA ARG A 68 11.00 4.50 3.52
C ARG A 68 10.89 5.91 4.10
N THR A 69 10.21 6.80 3.39
CA THR A 69 9.87 8.16 3.84
C THR A 69 8.35 8.35 3.78
N GLU A 70 7.88 9.58 3.98
CA GLU A 70 6.48 9.94 3.75
C GLU A 70 6.17 9.96 2.25
N GLU A 71 7.11 10.42 1.43
CA GLU A 71 6.92 10.64 0.01
C GLU A 71 7.12 9.36 -0.83
N GLU A 72 7.99 8.45 -0.38
CA GLU A 72 8.35 7.28 -1.15
C GLU A 72 8.77 6.07 -0.33
N ILE A 73 8.75 4.91 -0.98
CA ILE A 73 9.41 3.70 -0.51
C ILE A 73 10.31 3.13 -1.60
N VAL A 74 11.52 2.72 -1.19
CA VAL A 74 12.50 2.06 -2.05
C VAL A 74 12.72 0.64 -1.59
N ILE A 75 12.51 -0.30 -2.49
CA ILE A 75 12.66 -1.74 -2.27
C ILE A 75 13.61 -2.35 -3.30
N ARG A 76 14.36 -3.37 -2.89
CA ARG A 76 15.29 -4.11 -3.74
C ARG A 76 14.69 -5.45 -4.15
N ASP A 77 14.73 -5.74 -5.44
CA ASP A 77 14.55 -7.08 -6.02
C ASP A 77 15.93 -7.77 -6.06
N PRO A 78 16.25 -8.64 -5.08
CA PRO A 78 17.56 -9.30 -5.03
C PRO A 78 17.78 -10.31 -6.16
N LYS A 79 16.71 -10.79 -6.81
CA LYS A 79 16.81 -11.73 -7.94
C LYS A 79 17.22 -11.02 -9.22
N ARG A 80 16.72 -9.80 -9.43
CA ARG A 80 17.01 -9.00 -10.63
C ARG A 80 18.15 -7.99 -10.44
N GLY A 81 18.59 -7.75 -9.19
CA GLY A 81 19.60 -6.75 -8.88
C GLY A 81 19.11 -5.34 -9.21
N MET A 82 17.86 -5.05 -8.81
CA MET A 82 17.16 -3.83 -9.16
C MET A 82 16.55 -3.18 -7.91
N LEU A 83 16.51 -1.85 -7.93
CA LEU A 83 15.76 -1.04 -6.99
C LEU A 83 14.46 -0.56 -7.66
N MET A 84 13.39 -0.59 -6.89
CA MET A 84 12.09 -0.04 -7.24
C MET A 84 11.80 1.10 -6.26
N GLN A 85 11.39 2.26 -6.80
CA GLN A 85 10.91 3.40 -6.03
C GLN A 85 9.42 3.55 -6.31
N LEU A 86 8.62 3.61 -5.26
CA LEU A 86 7.18 3.80 -5.32
C LEU A 86 6.83 5.13 -4.65
N THR A 87 6.10 5.98 -5.35
CA THR A 87 5.56 7.24 -4.83
C THR A 87 4.04 7.26 -4.98
N ALA A 88 3.39 8.31 -4.47
CA ALA A 88 1.93 8.46 -4.59
C ALA A 88 1.45 8.53 -6.05
N THR A 89 2.32 8.95 -6.98
CA THR A 89 1.94 9.27 -8.36
C THR A 89 2.65 8.44 -9.41
N ARG A 90 3.76 7.77 -9.08
CA ARG A 90 4.53 6.99 -10.06
C ARG A 90 5.34 5.90 -9.40
N SER A 91 5.78 4.96 -10.23
CA SER A 91 6.85 4.04 -9.88
C SER A 91 8.03 4.24 -10.84
N SER A 92 9.23 4.02 -10.30
CA SER A 92 10.49 4.10 -11.03
C SER A 92 11.37 2.90 -10.68
N TRP A 93 12.34 2.59 -11.52
CA TRP A 93 13.29 1.52 -11.27
C TRP A 93 14.70 1.92 -11.70
N LYS A 94 15.69 1.24 -11.15
CA LYS A 94 17.07 1.27 -11.64
C LYS A 94 17.80 -0.02 -11.29
N ARG A 95 18.89 -0.33 -11.98
CA ARG A 95 19.78 -1.41 -11.52
C ARG A 95 20.58 -0.95 -10.31
N ASP A 96 21.04 -1.91 -9.50
CA ASP A 96 21.85 -1.60 -8.30
C ASP A 96 23.10 -0.77 -8.61
N ASN A 97 23.67 -0.92 -9.81
CA ASN A 97 24.86 -0.22 -10.28
C ASN A 97 24.56 1.03 -11.13
N GLU A 98 23.30 1.43 -11.25
CA GLU A 98 22.89 2.60 -12.00
C GLU A 98 22.56 3.78 -11.07
N GLU A 99 22.90 4.99 -11.50
CA GLU A 99 22.57 6.21 -10.77
C GLU A 99 21.16 6.69 -11.12
N SER A 100 20.82 6.67 -12.40
CA SER A 100 19.58 7.21 -12.95
C SER A 100 18.38 6.30 -12.74
N TRP A 101 17.26 6.90 -12.35
CA TRP A 101 15.96 6.25 -12.30
C TRP A 101 15.26 6.28 -13.65
N HIS A 102 14.66 5.16 -14.02
CA HIS A 102 13.84 5.01 -15.21
C HIS A 102 12.37 4.90 -14.80
N PRO A 103 11.44 5.58 -15.49
CA PRO A 103 10.02 5.44 -15.21
C PRO A 103 9.59 3.98 -15.44
N PHE A 104 8.80 3.45 -14.52
CA PHE A 104 8.27 2.10 -14.65
C PHE A 104 6.87 2.17 -15.27
N ILE A 105 6.86 2.19 -16.60
CA ILE A 105 5.61 2.20 -17.38
C ILE A 105 5.18 0.73 -17.54
N ALA A 106 4.32 0.27 -16.63
CA ALA A 106 3.70 -1.05 -16.63
C ALA A 106 4.68 -2.25 -16.53
N GLY A 107 4.88 -2.71 -15.31
CA GLY A 107 5.34 -4.07 -15.05
C GLY A 107 4.44 -4.76 -14.03
N ARG A 108 5.01 -5.62 -13.18
CA ARG A 108 4.24 -6.37 -12.18
C ARG A 108 3.79 -5.52 -10.98
N TRP A 109 4.39 -4.35 -10.78
CA TRP A 109 3.90 -3.33 -9.86
C TRP A 109 2.77 -2.57 -10.52
N ARG A 110 1.58 -2.60 -9.91
CA ARG A 110 0.39 -1.90 -10.40
C ARG A 110 -0.13 -0.96 -9.33
N ASN A 111 -0.46 0.26 -9.73
CA ASN A 111 -1.32 1.11 -8.92
C ASN A 111 -2.74 0.54 -9.04
N LYS A 112 -3.46 0.40 -7.92
CA LYS A 112 -4.84 -0.13 -7.92
C LYS A 112 -5.81 0.79 -8.66
N ASP A 113 -5.46 2.07 -8.79
CA ASP A 113 -6.31 3.11 -9.38
C ASP A 113 -6.03 3.37 -10.89
N ASP A 114 -5.05 2.68 -11.49
CA ASP A 114 -4.72 2.69 -12.94
C ASP A 114 -5.23 1.42 -13.66
#